data_AF-A0A9X8HIL3-F1
#
_entry.id   AF-A0A9X8HIL3-F1
#
_cell.length_a   1.000
_cell.length_b   1.000
_cell.length_c   1.000
_cell.angle_alpha   90.00
_cell.angle_beta   90.00
_cell.angle_gamma   90.00
#
_symmetry.space_group_name_H-M   'P 1'
#
loop_
_entity.id
_entity.type
_entity.pdbx_description
1 polymer ?
#
loop_
_entity_poly.entity_id
_entity_poly.type
_entity_poly.pdbx_seq_one_letter_code
_entity_poly.pdbx_strand_id
1 'polypeptide(L)'
;MRIIRTSRRPARAGTSDTLAWESSPPRDEGDTGRTVHYLYEPGSFVPVAQALRRGPVRLHKQPDWSQRSYDFDQDPLWHTHMPPQAFDALAWYQCDHLGTPMELTDHNGEMAWAGQYKAWGEVREERSAWARQVGLGNPIRFQGQYHDRETGLHYNRYRYYDPGVGRFVGQDPISYSGGLNLFMYAPNAVEWTDPLGLAATGQLGTYGDLTGTGNAGDKLDAHELVRNKALEQMGCKGGGRMEGNPSIALTRTQHVNVHRQEAALSKVHLGTNGKNEFELGEDGKPTKRQTDVWQGALRKSGMSAAQAKRLRKKSNAFLQNSCCC
;
A
#
# COMPACT_ATOMS: atom_id res chain seq x y z
N MET A 1 12.13 26.02 4.56
CA MET A 1 12.17 24.55 4.57
C MET A 1 10.77 24.00 4.82
N ARG A 2 10.18 23.25 3.89
CA ARG A 2 8.88 22.60 4.05
C ARG A 2 9.12 21.25 4.71
N ILE A 3 8.56 21.02 5.89
CA ILE A 3 8.68 19.73 6.59
C ILE A 3 7.45 18.91 6.23
N ILE A 4 7.64 17.82 5.47
CA ILE A 4 6.62 16.80 5.26
C ILE A 4 6.93 15.66 6.24
N ARG A 5 6.07 15.43 7.22
CA ARG A 5 6.20 14.30 8.15
C ARG A 5 5.03 13.34 7.98
N THR A 6 5.38 12.10 7.63
CA THR A 6 4.53 10.92 7.83
C THR A 6 4.90 10.34 9.19
N SER A 7 3.94 10.21 10.10
CA SER A 7 4.16 9.52 11.39
C SER A 7 4.70 8.10 11.14
N ARG A 8 5.67 7.69 11.96
CA ARG A 8 5.97 6.28 12.27
C ARG A 8 6.19 6.21 13.77
N ARG A 9 5.24 5.69 14.53
CA ARG A 9 5.49 5.16 15.88
C ARG A 9 4.84 3.79 16.01
N PRO A 10 5.56 2.77 16.55
CA PRO A 10 4.95 1.51 16.89
C PRO A 10 4.22 1.68 18.23
N ALA A 11 2.92 1.90 18.19
CA ALA A 11 2.07 1.83 19.38
C ALA A 11 1.22 0.56 19.29
N ARG A 12 1.27 -0.25 20.36
CA ARG A 12 0.34 -1.35 20.59
C ARG A 12 -1.10 -0.82 20.51
N ALA A 13 -1.98 -1.59 19.86
CA ALA A 13 -3.40 -1.36 19.63
C ALA A 13 -3.76 -0.39 18.47
N GLY A 14 -3.97 -0.97 17.27
CA GLY A 14 -5.16 -0.70 16.47
C GLY A 14 -5.18 0.46 15.46
N THR A 15 -4.28 1.43 15.48
CA THR A 15 -4.37 2.61 14.58
C THR A 15 -2.99 3.18 14.22
N SER A 16 -2.24 2.55 13.32
CA SER A 16 -1.00 3.14 12.80
C SER A 16 -1.18 3.73 11.40
N ASP A 17 -0.92 5.04 11.30
CA ASP A 17 -0.57 5.83 10.11
C ASP A 17 -1.68 6.21 9.10
N THR A 18 -2.34 7.35 9.35
CA THR A 18 -3.25 8.02 8.39
C THR A 18 -3.12 9.55 8.34
N LEU A 19 -2.19 10.15 9.10
CA LEU A 19 -2.02 11.60 9.16
C LEU A 19 -0.63 12.01 8.63
N ALA A 20 -0.60 12.65 7.46
CA ALA A 20 0.57 13.38 6.97
C ALA A 20 0.31 14.88 7.17
N TRP A 21 1.35 15.65 7.49
CA TRP A 21 1.21 17.11 7.53
C TRP A 21 2.40 17.79 6.88
N GLU A 22 2.13 18.97 6.34
CA GLU A 22 3.13 19.92 5.89
C GLU A 22 3.04 21.19 6.72
N SER A 23 4.20 21.79 6.99
CA SER A 23 4.25 23.12 7.58
C SER A 23 5.29 23.97 6.88
N SER A 24 4.93 25.23 6.65
CA SER A 24 5.81 26.23 6.06
C SER A 24 5.81 27.48 6.95
N PRO A 25 7.01 28.00 7.29
CA PRO A 25 7.11 29.28 7.98
C PRO A 25 6.63 30.42 7.05
N PRO A 26 6.36 31.61 7.62
CA PRO A 26 6.25 32.85 6.84
C PRO A 26 7.40 33.00 5.86
N ARG A 27 7.09 33.34 4.60
CA ARG A 27 8.13 33.61 3.59
C ARG A 27 8.45 35.10 3.44
N ASP A 28 7.43 35.94 3.59
CA ASP A 28 7.50 37.38 3.38
C ASP A 28 6.84 38.16 4.52
N GLU A 29 7.09 39.46 4.58
CA GLU A 29 6.50 40.37 5.56
C GLU A 29 4.97 40.42 5.39
N GLY A 30 4.22 40.00 6.43
CA GLY A 30 2.76 39.87 6.40
C GLY A 30 2.22 38.46 6.11
N ASP A 31 3.08 37.49 5.75
CA ASP A 31 2.71 36.07 5.72
C ASP A 31 2.70 35.50 7.15
N THR A 32 1.72 34.66 7.44
CA THR A 32 1.63 33.96 8.74
C THR A 32 2.23 32.56 8.67
N GLY A 33 2.61 32.09 7.49
CA GLY A 33 2.92 30.69 7.24
C GLY A 33 1.66 29.83 7.34
N ARG A 34 1.83 28.51 7.21
CA ARG A 34 0.69 27.59 7.26
C ARG A 34 1.08 26.19 7.68
N THR A 35 0.08 25.45 8.13
CA THR A 35 0.14 24.01 8.34
C THR A 35 -1.06 23.37 7.63
N VAL A 36 -0.82 22.31 6.87
CA VAL A 36 -1.88 21.51 6.26
C VAL A 36 -1.74 20.08 6.76
N HIS A 37 -2.83 19.54 7.27
CA HIS A 37 -2.96 18.14 7.64
C HIS A 37 -3.75 17.41 6.56
N TYR A 38 -3.26 16.26 6.14
CA TYR A 38 -3.90 15.36 5.20
C TYR A 38 -4.34 14.10 5.93
N LEU A 39 -5.60 13.73 5.73
CA LEU A 39 -6.17 12.49 6.21
C LEU A 39 -6.35 11.53 5.04
N TYR A 40 -5.91 10.29 5.21
CA TYR A 40 -6.02 9.24 4.20
C TYR A 40 -6.94 8.11 4.65
N GLU A 41 -7.39 7.29 3.69
CA GLU A 41 -8.00 6.01 3.98
C GLU A 41 -6.99 5.08 4.71
N PRO A 42 -7.43 4.26 5.68
CA PRO A 42 -6.54 3.34 6.39
C PRO A 42 -5.77 2.41 5.45
N GLY A 43 -4.43 2.43 5.53
CA GLY A 43 -3.56 1.55 4.75
C GLY A 43 -3.46 1.90 3.26
N SER A 44 -3.89 3.10 2.87
CA SER A 44 -3.94 3.57 1.49
C SER A 44 -3.32 4.97 1.35
N PHE A 45 -3.06 5.39 0.10
CA PHE A 45 -2.64 6.75 -0.23
C PHE A 45 -3.79 7.59 -0.83
N VAL A 46 -5.02 7.08 -0.78
CA VAL A 46 -6.23 7.81 -1.17
C VAL A 46 -6.55 8.87 -0.10
N PRO A 47 -6.50 10.17 -0.42
CA PRO A 47 -6.82 11.21 0.55
C PRO A 47 -8.33 11.34 0.74
N VAL A 48 -8.74 11.66 1.97
CA VAL A 48 -10.15 11.79 2.38
C VAL A 48 -10.48 13.25 2.71
N ALA A 49 -9.60 13.92 3.47
CA ALA A 49 -9.80 15.31 3.85
C ALA A 49 -8.46 16.03 4.03
N GLN A 50 -8.51 17.35 3.96
CA GLN A 50 -7.43 18.21 4.44
C GLN A 50 -7.93 19.29 5.37
N ALA A 51 -7.11 19.60 6.37
CA ALA A 51 -7.36 20.65 7.34
C ALA A 51 -6.19 21.65 7.35
N LEU A 52 -6.49 22.91 7.10
CA LEU A 52 -5.52 24.00 7.00
C LEU A 52 -5.59 24.89 8.25
N ARG A 53 -4.41 25.25 8.74
CA ARG A 53 -4.22 26.22 9.81
C ARG A 53 -3.22 27.30 9.37
N ARG A 54 -3.53 28.56 9.65
CA ARG A 54 -2.63 29.71 9.51
C ARG A 54 -1.62 29.65 10.65
N GLY A 55 -0.34 29.68 10.31
CA GLY A 55 0.74 29.50 11.26
C GLY A 55 1.45 28.14 11.14
N PRO A 56 2.77 28.13 11.32
CA PRO A 56 3.55 26.90 11.31
C PRO A 56 3.33 26.08 12.59
N VAL A 57 3.64 24.79 12.52
CA VAL A 57 3.72 23.92 13.71
C VAL A 57 4.85 24.42 14.60
N ARG A 58 4.54 24.67 15.88
CA ARG A 58 5.57 24.97 16.88
C ARG A 58 6.28 23.67 17.24
N LEU A 59 7.58 23.59 16.96
CA LEU A 59 8.41 22.46 17.35
C LEU A 59 9.06 22.76 18.70
N HIS A 60 9.07 21.76 19.59
CA HIS A 60 9.84 21.84 20.83
C HIS A 60 11.33 21.74 20.54
N LYS A 61 12.11 22.55 21.26
CA LYS A 61 13.56 22.38 21.29
C LYS A 61 13.85 21.05 21.98
N GLN A 62 14.60 20.18 21.32
CA GLN A 62 15.02 18.93 21.93
C GLN A 62 16.00 19.24 23.08
N PRO A 63 15.77 18.73 24.30
CA PRO A 63 16.70 18.94 25.40
C PRO A 63 17.98 18.15 25.11
N ASP A 64 19.12 18.74 25.45
CA ASP A 64 20.41 18.06 25.36
C ASP A 64 20.67 17.29 26.67
N TRP A 65 20.78 15.97 26.55
CA TRP A 65 21.09 15.04 27.64
C TRP A 65 22.51 14.47 27.52
N SER A 66 23.38 15.02 26.66
CA SER A 66 24.72 14.49 26.43
C SER A 66 25.62 14.50 27.68
N GLN A 67 25.40 15.46 28.59
CA GLN A 67 26.21 15.64 29.80
C GLN A 67 25.57 15.11 31.10
N ARG A 68 24.36 14.54 31.04
CA ARG A 68 23.65 14.05 32.23
C ARG A 68 22.71 12.89 31.89
N SER A 69 22.44 12.02 32.85
CA SER A 69 21.46 10.95 32.66
C SER A 69 20.09 11.53 32.32
N TYR A 70 19.35 10.84 31.44
CA TYR A 70 17.98 11.20 31.10
C TYR A 70 17.12 11.23 32.36
N ASP A 71 16.39 12.33 32.53
CA ASP A 71 15.46 12.53 33.64
C ASP A 71 14.08 12.88 33.06
N PHE A 72 13.09 12.03 33.35
CA PHE A 72 11.72 12.16 32.86
C PHE A 72 11.06 13.45 33.37
N ASP A 73 11.29 13.81 34.63
CA ASP A 73 10.64 14.96 35.29
C ASP A 73 11.20 16.31 34.81
N GLN A 74 12.32 16.27 34.09
CA GLN A 74 13.01 17.43 33.54
C GLN A 74 12.90 17.51 32.00
N ASP A 75 12.24 16.56 31.35
CA ASP A 75 12.01 16.61 29.91
C ASP A 75 10.73 17.43 29.61
N PRO A 76 10.86 18.63 29.01
CA PRO A 76 9.73 19.49 28.69
C PRO A 76 8.72 18.81 27.77
N LEU A 77 9.06 17.75 27.02
CA LEU A 77 8.09 17.02 26.22
C LEU A 77 7.01 16.33 27.06
N TRP A 78 7.31 15.91 28.28
CA TRP A 78 6.35 15.24 29.17
C TRP A 78 5.49 16.21 29.98
N HIS A 79 5.95 17.44 30.16
CA HIS A 79 5.26 18.47 30.95
C HIS A 79 4.64 19.57 30.11
N THR A 80 4.87 19.58 28.78
CA THR A 80 4.21 20.54 27.90
C THR A 80 2.77 20.11 27.65
N HIS A 81 1.83 20.92 28.13
CA HIS A 81 0.45 20.87 27.66
C HIS A 81 0.28 21.76 26.43
N MET A 82 0.09 21.15 25.25
CA MET A 82 -0.29 21.89 24.04
C MET A 82 -1.81 21.90 23.91
N PRO A 83 -2.48 23.06 24.08
CA PRO A 83 -3.92 23.12 23.86
C PRO A 83 -4.23 22.80 22.39
N PRO A 84 -5.32 22.07 22.10
CA PRO A 84 -5.74 21.82 20.73
C PRO A 84 -6.02 23.15 20.02
N GLN A 85 -5.46 23.30 18.84
CA GLN A 85 -5.68 24.48 17.99
C GLN A 85 -6.75 24.17 16.96
N ALA A 86 -7.68 25.10 16.75
CA ALA A 86 -8.67 25.00 15.70
C ALA A 86 -8.01 25.08 14.30
N PHE A 87 -8.70 24.53 13.32
CA PHE A 87 -8.35 24.70 11.90
C PHE A 87 -9.10 25.90 11.32
N ASP A 88 -8.46 26.63 10.42
CA ASP A 88 -9.05 27.78 9.73
C ASP A 88 -9.89 27.35 8.52
N ALA A 89 -9.59 26.19 7.94
CA ALA A 89 -10.36 25.63 6.83
C ALA A 89 -10.29 24.10 6.82
N LEU A 90 -11.40 23.47 6.43
CA LEU A 90 -11.48 22.06 6.09
C LEU A 90 -11.99 21.90 4.66
N ALA A 91 -11.49 20.88 3.97
CA ALA A 91 -12.00 20.45 2.68
C ALA A 91 -11.92 18.93 2.52
N TRP A 92 -12.80 18.37 1.69
CA TRP A 92 -12.95 16.93 1.49
C TRP A 92 -12.62 16.55 0.05
N TYR A 93 -11.86 15.48 -0.12
CA TYR A 93 -11.41 15.00 -1.41
C TYR A 93 -12.48 14.17 -2.10
N GLN A 94 -12.65 14.40 -3.40
CA GLN A 94 -13.36 13.50 -4.30
C GLN A 94 -12.35 12.92 -5.27
N CYS A 95 -12.17 11.60 -5.20
CA CYS A 95 -11.15 10.89 -5.97
C CYS A 95 -11.76 10.05 -7.10
N ASP A 96 -10.97 9.78 -8.13
CA ASP A 96 -11.30 8.79 -9.16
C ASP A 96 -11.15 7.34 -8.65
N HIS A 97 -11.35 6.35 -9.53
CA HIS A 97 -11.20 4.93 -9.19
C HIS A 97 -9.78 4.51 -8.79
N LEU A 98 -8.77 5.31 -9.14
CA LEU A 98 -7.38 5.11 -8.75
C LEU A 98 -7.02 5.81 -7.44
N GLY A 99 -7.91 6.61 -6.86
CA GLY A 99 -7.59 7.42 -5.69
C GLY A 99 -6.90 8.75 -6.01
N THR A 100 -6.94 9.19 -7.27
CA THR A 100 -6.41 10.48 -7.70
C THR A 100 -7.40 11.59 -7.31
N PRO A 101 -6.97 12.64 -6.60
CA PRO A 101 -7.81 13.80 -6.30
C PRO A 101 -8.32 14.50 -7.55
N MET A 102 -9.63 14.42 -7.80
CA MET A 102 -10.30 15.15 -8.89
C MET A 102 -10.85 16.48 -8.41
N GLU A 103 -11.43 16.52 -7.21
CA GLU A 103 -12.04 17.72 -6.64
C GLU A 103 -11.82 17.82 -5.13
N LEU A 104 -11.95 19.03 -4.61
CA LEU A 104 -12.08 19.33 -3.19
C LEU A 104 -13.32 20.18 -2.96
N THR A 105 -14.17 19.76 -2.03
CA THR A 105 -15.32 20.56 -1.58
C THR A 105 -15.04 21.22 -0.24
N ASP A 106 -15.55 22.43 -0.01
CA ASP A 106 -15.47 23.11 1.29
C ASP A 106 -16.57 22.68 2.26
N HIS A 107 -16.67 23.36 3.40
CA HIS A 107 -17.61 23.07 4.49
C HIS A 107 -19.08 23.31 4.13
N ASN A 108 -19.36 24.05 3.06
CA ASN A 108 -20.69 24.26 2.52
C ASN A 108 -21.00 23.30 1.38
N GLY A 109 -20.06 22.41 1.03
CA GLY A 109 -20.18 21.51 -0.12
C GLY A 109 -19.88 22.18 -1.45
N GLU A 110 -19.37 23.41 -1.46
CA GLU A 110 -19.02 24.11 -2.69
C GLU A 110 -17.64 23.69 -3.19
N MET A 111 -17.44 23.72 -4.51
CA MET A 111 -16.15 23.36 -5.11
C MET A 111 -15.07 24.37 -4.72
N ALA A 112 -14.06 23.92 -3.97
CA ALA A 112 -12.91 24.72 -3.56
C ALA A 112 -11.74 24.59 -4.53
N TRP A 113 -11.51 23.39 -5.06
CA TRP A 113 -10.47 23.10 -6.04
C TRP A 113 -10.91 21.97 -6.97
N ALA A 114 -10.49 22.01 -8.23
CA ALA A 114 -10.70 20.95 -9.21
C ALA A 114 -9.45 20.75 -10.07
N GLY A 115 -9.20 19.50 -10.45
CA GLY A 115 -8.07 19.09 -11.29
C GLY A 115 -8.54 18.38 -12.55
N GLN A 116 -8.07 18.83 -13.70
CA GLN A 116 -8.23 18.13 -14.97
C GLN A 116 -6.88 17.50 -15.35
N TYR A 117 -6.83 16.17 -15.36
CA TYR A 117 -5.60 15.41 -15.59
C TYR A 117 -5.49 14.91 -17.02
N LYS A 118 -4.28 14.97 -17.57
CA LYS A 118 -3.88 14.12 -18.71
C LYS A 118 -3.54 12.72 -18.19
N ALA A 119 -3.46 11.75 -19.11
CA ALA A 119 -3.20 10.34 -18.79
C ALA A 119 -1.96 10.10 -17.92
N TRP A 120 -0.92 10.94 -18.06
CA TRP A 120 0.35 10.80 -17.32
C TRP A 120 0.48 11.76 -16.13
N GLY A 121 -0.63 12.33 -15.65
CA GLY A 121 -0.67 13.06 -14.38
C GLY A 121 -0.37 14.55 -14.47
N GLU A 122 -0.11 15.10 -15.66
CA GLU A 122 -0.09 16.55 -15.85
C GLU A 122 -1.49 17.10 -15.56
N VAL A 123 -1.58 18.11 -14.71
CA VAL A 123 -2.86 18.62 -14.19
C VAL A 123 -3.01 20.11 -14.48
N ARG A 124 -4.20 20.48 -14.94
CA ARG A 124 -4.68 21.86 -14.91
C ARG A 124 -5.58 22.03 -13.69
N GLU A 125 -5.22 22.97 -12.83
CA GLU A 125 -5.92 23.23 -11.56
C GLU A 125 -6.80 24.47 -11.64
N GLU A 126 -7.99 24.39 -11.07
CA GLU A 126 -8.88 25.53 -10.85
C GLU A 126 -9.21 25.63 -9.36
N ARG A 127 -9.33 26.87 -8.86
CA ARG A 127 -9.59 27.17 -7.45
C ARG A 127 -10.71 28.19 -7.34
N SER A 128 -11.55 28.06 -6.32
CA SER A 128 -12.55 29.09 -6.00
C SER A 128 -11.90 30.35 -5.43
N ALA A 129 -12.65 31.47 -5.41
CA ALA A 129 -12.19 32.70 -4.77
C ALA A 129 -11.88 32.48 -3.28
N TRP A 130 -12.76 31.76 -2.58
CA TRP A 130 -12.57 31.35 -1.19
C TRP A 130 -11.29 30.55 -1.00
N ALA A 131 -11.07 29.50 -1.81
CA ALA A 131 -9.88 28.67 -1.72
C ALA A 131 -8.59 29.46 -1.93
N ARG A 132 -8.59 30.45 -2.85
CA ARG A 132 -7.46 31.38 -3.03
C ARG A 132 -7.24 32.24 -1.79
N GLN A 133 -8.29 32.84 -1.24
CA GLN A 133 -8.22 33.72 -0.06
C GLN A 133 -7.70 33.01 1.20
N VAL A 134 -8.11 31.76 1.42
CA VAL A 134 -7.64 30.97 2.58
C VAL A 134 -6.34 30.22 2.32
N GLY A 135 -5.78 30.31 1.10
CA GLY A 135 -4.55 29.62 0.73
C GLY A 135 -4.69 28.11 0.55
N LEU A 136 -5.91 27.59 0.41
CA LEU A 136 -6.22 26.18 0.23
C LEU A 136 -5.99 25.73 -1.22
N GLY A 137 -5.12 24.75 -1.41
CA GLY A 137 -4.93 24.07 -2.69
C GLY A 137 -4.62 22.59 -2.47
N ASN A 138 -4.27 21.89 -3.54
CA ASN A 138 -3.97 20.46 -3.49
C ASN A 138 -2.62 20.13 -4.12
N PRO A 139 -1.62 19.69 -3.35
CA PRO A 139 -0.37 19.16 -3.89
C PRO A 139 -0.40 17.65 -4.13
N ILE A 140 -1.41 16.91 -3.66
CA ILE A 140 -1.50 15.46 -3.87
C ILE A 140 -1.83 15.20 -5.34
N ARG A 141 -1.20 14.16 -5.91
CA ARG A 141 -1.36 13.74 -7.31
C ARG A 141 -1.83 12.29 -7.35
N PHE A 142 -1.32 11.47 -8.28
CA PHE A 142 -1.49 10.03 -8.21
C PHE A 142 -1.06 9.50 -6.84
N GLN A 143 -1.58 8.32 -6.46
CA GLN A 143 -1.26 7.73 -5.16
C GLN A 143 0.24 7.73 -4.89
N GLY A 144 0.63 8.21 -3.71
CA GLY A 144 2.04 8.34 -3.28
C GLY A 144 2.77 9.58 -3.79
N GLN A 145 2.22 10.29 -4.77
CA GLN A 145 2.85 11.46 -5.38
C GLN A 145 2.46 12.78 -4.72
N TYR A 146 3.46 13.64 -4.59
CA TYR A 146 3.33 14.98 -4.05
C TYR A 146 3.97 15.99 -5.02
N HIS A 147 3.21 17.00 -5.45
CA HIS A 147 3.71 18.03 -6.37
C HIS A 147 4.69 18.98 -5.67
N ASP A 148 5.93 18.94 -6.12
CA ASP A 148 6.95 19.91 -5.79
C ASP A 148 6.85 21.12 -6.72
N ARG A 149 6.33 22.23 -6.18
CA ARG A 149 6.13 23.46 -6.94
C ARG A 149 7.43 24.14 -7.39
N GLU A 150 8.55 23.87 -6.71
CA GLU A 150 9.83 24.52 -7.04
C GLU A 150 10.42 23.93 -8.33
N THR A 151 10.21 22.63 -8.56
CA THR A 151 10.71 21.91 -9.73
C THR A 151 9.63 21.62 -10.78
N GLY A 152 8.35 21.66 -10.40
CA GLY A 152 7.23 21.19 -11.21
C GLY A 152 7.12 19.66 -11.27
N LEU A 153 8.05 18.94 -10.63
CA LEU A 153 8.06 17.48 -10.59
C LEU A 153 7.15 16.95 -9.48
N HIS A 154 6.76 15.69 -9.60
CA HIS A 154 6.04 14.99 -8.56
C HIS A 154 7.01 14.14 -7.75
N TYR A 155 7.22 14.50 -6.48
CA TYR A 155 7.96 13.68 -5.54
C TYR A 155 7.16 12.42 -5.21
N ASN A 156 7.73 11.27 -5.55
CA ASN A 156 7.17 9.95 -5.30
C ASN A 156 8.12 9.15 -4.41
N ARG A 157 8.34 9.67 -3.20
CA ARG A 157 9.16 9.11 -2.10
C ARG A 157 10.63 8.81 -2.42
N TYR A 158 10.93 7.86 -3.32
CA TYR A 158 12.30 7.54 -3.70
C TYR A 158 12.74 8.20 -5.00
N ARG A 159 11.79 8.68 -5.82
CA ARG A 159 12.08 9.27 -7.13
C ARG A 159 11.23 10.51 -7.37
N TYR A 160 11.72 11.38 -8.25
CA TYR A 160 10.94 12.45 -8.83
C TYR A 160 10.38 12.00 -10.18
N TYR A 161 9.09 12.23 -10.38
CA TYR A 161 8.34 11.91 -11.58
C TYR A 161 8.05 13.19 -12.37
N ASP A 162 8.32 13.16 -13.68
CA ASP A 162 7.98 14.22 -14.60
C ASP A 162 6.62 13.90 -15.27
N PRO A 163 5.54 14.61 -14.94
CA PRO A 163 4.23 14.37 -15.54
C PRO A 163 4.12 14.82 -17.00
N GLY A 164 4.97 15.73 -17.47
CA GLY A 164 4.98 16.20 -18.85
C GLY A 164 5.58 15.16 -19.80
N VAL A 165 6.59 14.43 -19.33
CA VAL A 165 7.24 13.34 -20.10
C VAL A 165 6.63 11.96 -19.79
N GLY A 166 6.02 11.79 -18.62
CA GLY A 166 5.40 10.54 -18.19
C GLY A 166 6.38 9.51 -17.64
N ARG A 167 7.46 9.93 -16.97
CA ARG A 167 8.51 9.03 -16.45
C ARG A 167 9.23 9.59 -15.22
N PHE A 168 9.95 8.74 -14.50
CA PHE A 168 10.88 9.19 -13.47
C PHE A 168 12.11 9.85 -14.08
N VAL A 169 12.62 10.89 -13.42
CA VAL A 169 13.84 11.60 -13.84
C VAL A 169 15.12 10.89 -13.40
N GLY A 170 15.02 10.07 -12.36
CA GLY A 170 16.12 9.26 -11.84
C GLY A 170 15.91 7.77 -12.10
N GLN A 171 17.01 7.02 -12.19
CA GLN A 171 16.97 5.56 -12.28
C GLN A 171 16.34 4.94 -11.03
N ASP A 172 15.71 3.79 -11.21
CA ASP A 172 15.16 2.99 -10.13
C ASP A 172 16.23 2.62 -9.08
N PRO A 173 16.07 2.98 -7.80
CA PRO A 173 17.01 2.61 -6.74
C PRO A 173 17.13 1.09 -6.54
N ILE A 174 16.11 0.31 -6.91
CA ILE A 174 16.18 -1.15 -6.89
C ILE A 174 16.65 -1.72 -8.24
N SER A 175 17.10 -0.86 -9.15
CA SER A 175 17.64 -1.21 -10.47
C SER A 175 16.68 -2.13 -11.24
N TYR A 176 17.20 -3.17 -11.90
CA TYR A 176 16.40 -4.08 -12.72
C TYR A 176 15.37 -4.91 -11.95
N SER A 177 15.37 -4.88 -10.61
CA SER A 177 14.32 -5.50 -9.81
C SER A 177 12.97 -4.77 -9.93
N GLY A 178 12.97 -3.49 -10.30
CA GLY A 178 11.75 -2.72 -10.64
C GLY A 178 11.26 -2.90 -12.08
N GLY A 179 12.05 -3.61 -12.91
CA GLY A 179 11.79 -3.83 -14.32
C GLY A 179 12.96 -3.38 -15.22
N LEU A 180 12.88 -3.72 -16.50
CA LEU A 180 13.96 -3.42 -17.47
C LEU A 180 14.10 -1.93 -17.79
N ASN A 181 13.01 -1.17 -17.70
CA ASN A 181 13.03 0.27 -17.91
C ASN A 181 13.12 1.00 -16.56
N LEU A 182 14.33 1.40 -16.20
CA LEU A 182 14.66 2.03 -14.92
C LEU A 182 14.00 3.41 -14.68
N PHE A 183 13.40 4.00 -15.71
CA PHE A 183 12.74 5.31 -15.63
C PHE A 183 11.21 5.22 -15.71
N MET A 184 10.66 4.02 -15.93
CA MET A 184 9.23 3.84 -16.13
C MET A 184 8.43 4.12 -14.85
N TYR A 185 7.31 4.83 -14.98
CA TYR A 185 6.35 5.01 -13.90
C TYR A 185 5.40 3.83 -13.74
N ALA A 186 4.67 3.49 -14.81
CA ALA A 186 3.77 2.35 -14.88
C ALA A 186 3.57 1.91 -16.34
N PRO A 187 3.17 0.65 -16.61
CA PRO A 187 2.84 0.21 -17.98
C PRO A 187 1.64 0.97 -18.55
N ASN A 188 0.65 1.27 -17.70
CA ASN A 188 -0.54 2.04 -18.04
C ASN A 188 -0.96 2.91 -16.84
N ALA A 189 -0.76 4.23 -16.92
CA ALA A 189 -1.06 5.16 -15.82
C ALA A 189 -2.57 5.36 -15.55
N VAL A 190 -3.46 4.90 -16.43
CA VAL A 190 -4.93 5.00 -16.25
C VAL A 190 -5.51 3.83 -15.45
N GLU A 191 -4.76 2.73 -15.36
CA GLU A 191 -5.15 1.52 -14.64
C GLU A 191 -4.21 1.18 -13.47
N TRP A 192 -2.97 1.66 -13.50
CA TRP A 192 -1.90 1.27 -12.57
C TRP A 192 -1.27 2.52 -11.94
N THR A 193 -1.02 2.46 -10.62
CA THR A 193 -0.36 3.52 -9.85
C THR A 193 0.91 2.99 -9.20
N ASP A 194 1.96 3.80 -8.96
CA ASP A 194 3.14 3.39 -8.19
C ASP A 194 3.25 4.21 -6.90
N PRO A 195 2.63 3.79 -5.78
CA PRO A 195 2.58 4.61 -4.56
C PRO A 195 3.90 4.79 -3.82
N LEU A 196 4.93 3.99 -4.17
CA LEU A 196 6.22 4.06 -3.50
C LEU A 196 7.31 4.62 -4.40
N GLY A 197 7.09 4.72 -5.71
CA GLY A 197 8.13 5.08 -6.66
C GLY A 197 9.15 3.96 -6.85
N LEU A 198 8.74 2.69 -6.74
CA LEU A 198 9.61 1.52 -6.91
C LEU A 198 9.13 0.59 -8.03
N ALA A 199 7.81 0.40 -8.18
CA ALA A 199 7.18 -0.01 -9.42
C ALA A 199 5.65 0.11 -9.30
N ALA A 200 4.94 0.08 -10.43
CA ALA A 200 3.50 0.15 -10.42
C ALA A 200 2.84 -1.00 -9.61
N THR A 201 1.63 -0.73 -9.15
CA THR A 201 0.76 -1.65 -8.42
C THR A 201 0.43 -2.81 -9.34
N GLY A 202 1.12 -3.94 -9.13
CA GLY A 202 1.07 -5.13 -9.98
C GLY A 202 2.32 -5.37 -10.84
N GLN A 203 3.20 -4.37 -10.99
CA GLN A 203 4.44 -4.43 -11.79
C GLN A 203 5.64 -4.93 -10.98
N LEU A 204 5.69 -4.66 -9.66
CA LEU A 204 6.28 -5.62 -8.73
C LEU A 204 5.27 -6.75 -8.64
N GLY A 205 5.52 -7.80 -9.42
CA GLY A 205 4.55 -8.80 -9.83
C GLY A 205 3.46 -9.08 -8.78
N THR A 206 2.23 -8.72 -9.13
CA THR A 206 1.10 -9.55 -8.74
C THR A 206 1.23 -10.89 -9.47
N TYR A 207 2.02 -11.80 -8.88
CA TYR A 207 1.99 -13.25 -9.04
C TYR A 207 1.72 -13.78 -10.46
N GLY A 208 2.71 -13.61 -11.34
CA GLY A 208 2.80 -14.28 -12.64
C GLY A 208 3.91 -15.34 -12.70
N ASP A 209 5.15 -14.98 -12.34
CA ASP A 209 6.33 -15.69 -12.90
C ASP A 209 7.33 -16.29 -11.90
N LEU A 210 7.00 -16.46 -10.62
CA LEU A 210 8.02 -16.71 -9.57
C LEU A 210 8.46 -18.17 -9.38
N THR A 211 8.81 -18.85 -10.47
CA THR A 211 9.88 -19.88 -10.45
C THR A 211 11.09 -19.50 -11.32
N GLY A 212 11.30 -18.20 -11.55
CA GLY A 212 12.52 -17.65 -12.18
C GLY A 212 13.43 -16.93 -11.18
N THR A 213 14.71 -16.81 -11.55
CA THR A 213 15.81 -16.13 -10.82
C THR A 213 15.65 -14.62 -10.63
N GLY A 214 14.50 -14.03 -11.01
CA GLY A 214 14.24 -12.59 -10.96
C GLY A 214 13.79 -12.01 -9.62
N ASN A 215 13.68 -12.82 -8.55
CA ASN A 215 12.92 -12.48 -7.34
C ASN A 215 13.74 -12.36 -6.06
N ALA A 216 14.97 -11.87 -6.18
CA ALA A 216 15.78 -11.56 -5.01
C ALA A 216 15.33 -10.23 -4.40
N GLY A 217 14.43 -10.22 -3.39
CA GLY A 217 14.25 -8.98 -2.59
C GLY A 217 13.05 -8.87 -1.65
N ASP A 218 11.89 -9.43 -1.97
CA ASP A 218 10.64 -9.18 -1.20
C ASP A 218 10.45 -10.10 0.02
N LYS A 219 11.21 -11.21 0.09
CA LYS A 219 11.11 -12.25 1.13
C LYS A 219 9.71 -12.88 1.23
N LEU A 220 8.93 -12.84 0.15
CA LEU A 220 7.62 -13.48 0.06
C LEU A 220 7.72 -14.84 -0.65
N ASP A 221 7.00 -15.82 -0.14
CA ASP A 221 6.85 -17.14 -0.72
C ASP A 221 5.51 -17.25 -1.43
N ALA A 222 5.49 -17.91 -2.59
CA ALA A 222 4.27 -18.31 -3.26
C ALA A 222 3.59 -19.46 -2.52
N HIS A 223 2.29 -19.33 -2.26
CA HIS A 223 1.46 -20.41 -1.76
C HIS A 223 0.30 -20.69 -2.70
N GLU A 224 0.20 -21.93 -3.15
CA GLU A 224 -0.92 -22.43 -3.94
C GLU A 224 -1.95 -23.06 -3.01
N LEU A 225 -3.24 -22.85 -3.24
CA LEU A 225 -4.26 -23.55 -2.44
C LEU A 225 -4.20 -25.06 -2.70
N VAL A 226 -4.13 -25.46 -3.97
CA VAL A 226 -3.84 -26.86 -4.32
C VAL A 226 -2.34 -26.99 -4.31
N ARG A 227 -1.81 -27.75 -3.35
CA ARG A 227 -0.36 -27.90 -3.22
C ARG A 227 0.23 -28.50 -4.49
N ASN A 228 1.36 -27.94 -4.92
CA ASN A 228 2.25 -28.52 -5.93
C ASN A 228 2.32 -30.06 -5.85
N LYS A 229 2.62 -30.60 -4.66
CA LYS A 229 2.77 -32.04 -4.47
C LYS A 229 1.50 -32.86 -4.73
N ALA A 230 0.32 -32.27 -4.52
CA ALA A 230 -0.94 -32.93 -4.87
C ALA A 230 -1.09 -33.01 -6.39
N LEU A 231 -0.74 -31.93 -7.11
CA LEU A 231 -0.72 -31.92 -8.57
C LEU A 231 0.26 -32.94 -9.16
N GLU A 232 1.42 -33.14 -8.52
CA GLU A 232 2.34 -34.22 -8.91
C GLU A 232 1.72 -35.61 -8.75
N GLN A 233 1.02 -35.86 -7.63
CA GLN A 233 0.34 -37.15 -7.40
C GLN A 233 -0.84 -37.38 -8.34
N MET A 234 -1.50 -36.31 -8.78
CA MET A 234 -2.53 -36.36 -9.82
C MET A 234 -1.96 -36.51 -11.24
N GLY A 235 -0.64 -36.60 -11.40
CA GLY A 235 0.01 -36.73 -12.71
C GLY A 235 -0.01 -35.45 -13.55
N CYS A 236 -0.37 -34.31 -12.96
CA CYS A 236 -0.45 -33.04 -13.68
C CYS A 236 0.91 -32.41 -14.01
N LYS A 237 1.99 -32.83 -13.34
CA LYS A 237 3.33 -32.21 -13.40
C LYS A 237 4.37 -33.00 -12.61
N GLY A 238 5.66 -32.68 -12.80
CA GLY A 238 6.78 -33.37 -12.15
C GLY A 238 7.37 -32.69 -10.89
N GLY A 239 7.52 -31.36 -10.84
CA GLY A 239 8.22 -30.71 -9.70
C GLY A 239 8.13 -29.19 -9.61
N GLY A 240 8.04 -28.50 -10.75
CA GLY A 240 7.83 -27.05 -10.80
C GLY A 240 6.35 -26.67 -10.68
N ARG A 241 6.06 -25.43 -10.24
CA ARG A 241 4.71 -24.87 -10.13
C ARG A 241 3.89 -25.07 -11.42
N MET A 242 2.59 -25.36 -11.31
CA MET A 242 1.77 -25.53 -12.51
C MET A 242 1.29 -24.19 -13.02
N GLU A 243 1.40 -23.97 -14.32
CA GLU A 243 0.81 -22.81 -14.95
C GLU A 243 -0.72 -22.82 -14.74
N GLY A 244 -1.30 -21.66 -14.44
CA GLY A 244 -2.73 -21.52 -14.17
C GLY A 244 -3.18 -21.91 -12.75
N ASN A 245 -2.34 -22.56 -11.92
CA ASN A 245 -2.72 -22.87 -10.54
C ASN A 245 -2.82 -21.60 -9.68
N PRO A 246 -3.99 -21.25 -9.15
CA PRO A 246 -4.18 -20.02 -8.39
C PRO A 246 -3.34 -20.00 -7.12
N SER A 247 -2.65 -18.89 -6.89
CA SER A 247 -1.70 -18.72 -5.81
C SER A 247 -1.83 -17.36 -5.11
N ILE A 248 -1.17 -17.22 -3.98
CA ILE A 248 -1.09 -16.00 -3.20
C ILE A 248 0.32 -15.78 -2.63
N ALA A 249 0.69 -14.52 -2.45
CA ALA A 249 1.87 -14.09 -1.71
C ALA A 249 1.71 -14.24 -0.21
N LEU A 250 2.69 -14.84 0.45
CA LEU A 250 2.77 -14.88 1.91
C LEU A 250 4.20 -14.57 2.35
N THR A 251 4.39 -13.92 3.49
CA THR A 251 5.72 -13.88 4.11
C THR A 251 6.20 -15.30 4.42
N ARG A 252 7.52 -15.52 4.49
CA ARG A 252 8.08 -16.82 4.88
C ARG A 252 7.42 -17.40 6.14
N THR A 253 7.17 -16.55 7.15
CA THR A 253 6.50 -16.94 8.39
C THR A 253 5.05 -17.37 8.16
N GLN A 254 4.28 -16.61 7.38
CA GLN A 254 2.90 -16.98 7.04
C GLN A 254 2.85 -18.27 6.22
N HIS A 255 3.75 -18.43 5.25
CA HIS A 255 3.83 -19.63 4.42
C HIS A 255 4.12 -20.89 5.25
N VAL A 256 5.10 -20.81 6.16
CA VAL A 256 5.40 -21.90 7.11
C VAL A 256 4.22 -22.17 8.04
N ASN A 257 3.52 -21.12 8.50
CA ASN A 257 2.34 -21.27 9.35
C ASN A 257 1.20 -21.97 8.62
N VAL A 258 0.96 -21.66 7.35
CA VAL A 258 -0.06 -22.36 6.55
C VAL A 258 0.25 -23.84 6.48
N HIS A 259 1.48 -24.23 6.13
CA HIS A 259 1.86 -25.65 6.11
C HIS A 259 1.74 -26.34 7.47
N ARG A 260 2.01 -25.64 8.57
CA ARG A 260 1.79 -26.16 9.93
C ARG A 260 0.30 -26.39 10.21
N GLN A 261 -0.56 -25.43 9.83
CA GLN A 261 -2.01 -25.55 10.00
C GLN A 261 -2.60 -26.62 9.09
N GLU A 262 -2.11 -26.75 7.85
CA GLU A 262 -2.49 -27.83 6.94
C GLU A 262 -2.19 -29.19 7.57
N ALA A 263 -0.96 -29.43 8.05
CA ALA A 263 -0.60 -30.71 8.67
C ALA A 263 -1.48 -31.01 9.90
N ALA A 264 -1.74 -30.01 10.74
CA ALA A 264 -2.61 -30.17 11.91
C ALA A 264 -4.06 -30.48 11.53
N LEU A 265 -4.60 -29.78 10.54
CA LEU A 265 -5.97 -29.97 10.06
C LEU A 265 -6.12 -31.28 9.27
N SER A 266 -5.17 -31.67 8.43
CA SER A 266 -5.22 -32.95 7.71
C SER A 266 -5.19 -34.13 8.69
N LYS A 267 -4.37 -34.08 9.74
CA LYS A 267 -4.36 -35.12 10.78
C LYS A 267 -5.73 -35.29 11.46
N VAL A 268 -6.37 -34.17 11.80
CA VAL A 268 -7.66 -34.18 12.50
C VAL A 268 -8.82 -34.52 11.57
N HIS A 269 -8.84 -33.97 10.36
CA HIS A 269 -10.00 -34.03 9.48
C HIS A 269 -9.91 -35.12 8.42
N LEU A 270 -8.72 -35.61 8.07
CA LEU A 270 -8.49 -36.60 7.01
C LEU A 270 -7.78 -37.87 7.54
N GLY A 271 -7.22 -37.84 8.76
CA GLY A 271 -6.48 -38.97 9.31
C GLY A 271 -5.11 -39.23 8.66
N THR A 272 -4.61 -38.29 7.86
CA THR A 272 -3.29 -38.38 7.22
C THR A 272 -2.18 -38.23 8.26
N ASN A 273 -1.08 -38.98 8.11
CA ASN A 273 0.02 -39.06 9.06
C ASN A 273 1.19 -38.12 8.75
N GLY A 274 1.14 -37.34 7.67
CA GLY A 274 2.32 -36.54 7.34
C GLY A 274 2.17 -35.47 6.26
N LYS A 275 3.29 -34.78 6.05
CA LYS A 275 3.48 -33.87 4.92
C LYS A 275 3.36 -34.67 3.63
N ASN A 276 2.67 -34.12 2.63
CA ASN A 276 2.57 -34.71 1.28
C ASN A 276 1.62 -35.90 1.15
N GLU A 277 0.79 -36.15 2.16
CA GLU A 277 -0.38 -37.01 2.03
C GLU A 277 -1.63 -36.17 1.74
N PHE A 278 -2.42 -36.61 0.77
CA PHE A 278 -3.62 -35.91 0.32
C PHE A 278 -4.78 -36.89 0.16
N GLU A 279 -5.98 -36.45 0.54
CA GLU A 279 -7.21 -37.20 0.25
C GLU A 279 -7.71 -36.83 -1.17
N LEU A 280 -7.54 -37.75 -2.11
CA LEU A 280 -8.08 -37.66 -3.47
C LEU A 280 -9.30 -38.56 -3.62
N GLY A 281 -10.28 -38.15 -4.42
CA GLY A 281 -11.48 -38.91 -4.74
C GLY A 281 -11.25 -39.92 -5.87
N GLU A 282 -12.31 -40.65 -6.23
CA GLU A 282 -12.30 -41.61 -7.35
C GLU A 282 -12.04 -40.93 -8.71
N ASP A 283 -12.37 -39.64 -8.81
CA ASP A 283 -12.09 -38.79 -9.97
C ASP A 283 -10.64 -38.30 -10.02
N GLY A 284 -9.76 -38.82 -9.15
CA GLY A 284 -8.36 -38.42 -9.07
C GLY A 284 -8.16 -37.01 -8.51
N LYS A 285 -9.21 -36.29 -8.10
CA LYS A 285 -9.13 -34.89 -7.65
C LYS A 285 -9.23 -34.75 -6.14
N PRO A 286 -8.79 -33.63 -5.54
CA PRO A 286 -8.89 -33.42 -4.10
C PRO A 286 -10.35 -33.46 -3.66
N THR A 287 -10.64 -34.22 -2.61
CA THR A 287 -12.00 -34.27 -2.07
C THR A 287 -12.44 -32.88 -1.56
N LYS A 288 -13.75 -32.73 -1.34
CA LYS A 288 -14.27 -31.54 -0.66
C LYS A 288 -13.59 -31.32 0.69
N ARG A 289 -13.34 -32.40 1.46
CA ARG A 289 -12.68 -32.35 2.77
C ARG A 289 -11.22 -31.89 2.64
N GLN A 290 -10.48 -32.41 1.65
CA GLN A 290 -9.12 -31.96 1.38
C GLN A 290 -9.06 -30.47 1.05
N THR A 291 -10.02 -29.99 0.25
CA THR A 291 -10.13 -28.56 -0.10
C THR A 291 -10.53 -27.70 1.11
N ASP A 292 -11.41 -28.21 1.97
CA ASP A 292 -11.81 -27.55 3.23
C ASP A 292 -10.60 -27.41 4.18
N VAL A 293 -9.72 -28.41 4.23
CA VAL A 293 -8.48 -28.37 5.01
C VAL A 293 -7.53 -27.27 4.51
N TRP A 294 -7.25 -27.21 3.21
CA TRP A 294 -6.40 -26.15 2.64
C TRP A 294 -6.98 -24.75 2.88
N GLN A 295 -8.28 -24.59 2.63
CA GLN A 295 -8.95 -23.31 2.89
C GLN A 295 -8.93 -22.95 4.39
N GLY A 296 -9.15 -23.93 5.27
CA GLY A 296 -9.12 -23.76 6.71
C GLY A 296 -7.74 -23.36 7.22
N ALA A 297 -6.68 -23.94 6.66
CA ALA A 297 -5.30 -23.65 7.03
C ALA A 297 -4.92 -22.19 6.71
N LEU A 298 -5.35 -21.69 5.55
CA LEU A 298 -5.17 -20.28 5.18
C LEU A 298 -5.87 -19.34 6.17
N ARG A 299 -7.12 -19.66 6.52
CA ARG A 299 -7.90 -18.87 7.49
C ARG A 299 -7.25 -18.86 8.86
N LYS A 300 -6.81 -20.03 9.36
CA LYS A 300 -6.10 -20.16 10.65
C LYS A 300 -4.74 -19.46 10.65
N SER A 301 -4.18 -19.17 9.48
CA SER A 301 -2.92 -18.44 9.32
C SER A 301 -3.10 -16.92 9.17
N GLY A 302 -4.32 -16.41 9.37
CA GLY A 302 -4.62 -14.97 9.36
C GLY A 302 -5.27 -14.45 8.07
N MET A 303 -5.57 -15.31 7.09
CA MET A 303 -6.27 -14.90 5.88
C MET A 303 -7.76 -14.66 6.14
N SER A 304 -8.33 -13.60 5.54
CA SER A 304 -9.77 -13.36 5.61
C SER A 304 -10.59 -14.50 4.98
N ALA A 305 -11.78 -14.74 5.51
CA ALA A 305 -12.68 -15.78 4.98
C ALA A 305 -13.06 -15.52 3.50
N ALA A 306 -13.22 -14.25 3.13
CA ALA A 306 -13.55 -13.84 1.75
C ALA A 306 -12.41 -14.18 0.78
N GLN A 307 -11.16 -13.86 1.13
CA GLN A 307 -10.00 -14.18 0.30
C GLN A 307 -9.80 -15.69 0.16
N ALA A 308 -9.89 -16.44 1.26
CA ALA A 308 -9.77 -17.90 1.23
C ALA A 308 -10.86 -18.55 0.36
N LYS A 309 -12.12 -18.06 0.44
CA LYS A 309 -13.22 -18.50 -0.41
C LYS A 309 -12.98 -18.19 -1.89
N ARG A 310 -12.45 -17.01 -2.21
CA ARG A 310 -12.09 -16.63 -3.58
C ARG A 310 -11.00 -17.53 -4.15
N LEU A 311 -9.94 -17.81 -3.38
CA LEU A 311 -8.85 -18.68 -3.83
C LEU A 311 -9.33 -20.12 -4.06
N ARG A 312 -10.24 -20.62 -3.21
CA ARG A 312 -10.92 -21.89 -3.41
C ARG A 312 -11.73 -21.94 -4.70
N LYS A 313 -12.55 -20.93 -4.97
CA LYS A 313 -13.33 -20.88 -6.21
C LYS A 313 -12.43 -20.93 -7.45
N LYS A 314 -11.34 -20.16 -7.45
CA LYS A 314 -10.36 -20.18 -8.54
C LYS A 314 -9.71 -21.56 -8.69
N SER A 315 -9.30 -22.17 -7.58
CA SER A 315 -8.62 -23.47 -7.60
C SER A 315 -9.53 -24.60 -8.06
N ASN A 316 -10.82 -24.56 -7.69
CA ASN A 316 -11.81 -25.49 -8.21
C ASN A 316 -12.00 -25.33 -9.73
N ALA A 317 -12.07 -24.10 -10.22
CA ALA A 317 -12.16 -23.84 -11.67
C ALA A 317 -10.90 -24.32 -12.40
N PHE A 318 -9.73 -24.14 -11.80
CA PHE A 318 -8.47 -24.67 -12.31
C PHE A 318 -8.48 -26.21 -12.37
N LEU A 319 -8.93 -26.90 -11.32
CA LEU A 319 -9.05 -28.37 -11.31
C LEU A 319 -10.13 -28.90 -12.28
N GLN A 320 -11.10 -28.06 -12.67
CA GLN A 320 -12.06 -28.40 -13.72
C GLN A 320 -11.45 -28.27 -15.12
N ASN A 321 -10.60 -27.28 -15.34
CA ASN A 321 -10.16 -26.88 -16.68
C ASN A 321 -8.74 -27.34 -17.06
N SER A 322 -7.88 -27.67 -16.09
CA SER A 322 -6.44 -27.62 -16.31
C SER A 322 -5.66 -28.83 -15.77
N CYS A 323 -6.30 -29.87 -15.25
CA CYS A 323 -5.58 -30.99 -14.64
C CYS A 323 -6.20 -32.36 -14.91
N CYS A 324 -5.40 -33.16 -15.62
CA CYS A 324 -5.28 -34.61 -15.78
C CYS A 324 -6.43 -35.52 -15.31
N CYS A 325 -6.88 -36.33 -16.29
CA CYS A 325 -7.72 -37.53 -16.24
C CYS A 325 -8.78 -37.56 -15.13
#